data_AF-A0AAJ0LDJ4-F1
#
_entry.id   AF-A0AAJ0LDJ4-F1
#
_cell.length_a   1.000
_cell.length_b   1.000
_cell.length_c   1.000
_cell.angle_alpha   90.00
_cell.angle_beta   90.00
_cell.angle_gamma   90.00
#
_symmetry.space_group_name_H-M   'P 1'
#
loop_
_entity.id
_entity.type
_entity.pdbx_description
1 polymer ?
#
loop_
_entity_poly.entity_id
_entity_poly.type
_entity_poly.pdbx_seq_one_letter_code
_entity_poly.pdbx_strand_id
1 'polypeptide(L)'
;MNRDGFTLLAMGFTGKKALSFKLKYIEAFNQMENSIKTQLELPTTPQGILKLVMQNVDESNQKVEELGTRLTDLELNTPVAPGDYNYISRRISQRVREVGRGYGELTQKQRGELFKDINQGVKRIAGVGSRSQLRERHYKAVVEFINDWEPSTATKTLVRQMALELEG
;
A
#
# COMPACT_ATOMS: atom_id res chain seq x y z
N MET A 1 30.85 19.50 -51.85
CA MET A 1 29.71 18.56 -51.96
C MET A 1 28.96 18.56 -50.63
N ASN A 2 27.64 18.75 -50.60
CA ASN A 2 26.85 18.78 -49.35
C ASN A 2 26.25 17.41 -49.02
N ARG A 3 25.70 17.23 -47.81
CA ARG A 3 25.10 15.97 -47.34
C ARG A 3 24.04 15.45 -48.32
N ASP A 4 23.14 16.32 -48.75
CA ASP A 4 22.03 15.96 -49.64
C ASP A 4 22.53 15.52 -51.01
N GLY A 5 23.56 16.18 -51.55
CA GLY A 5 24.22 15.78 -52.80
C GLY A 5 24.97 14.45 -52.67
N PHE A 6 25.59 14.18 -51.53
CA PHE A 6 26.20 12.87 -51.24
C PHE A 6 25.13 11.77 -51.10
N THR A 7 24.06 12.00 -50.34
CA THR A 7 22.93 11.05 -50.18
C THR A 7 22.27 10.73 -51.52
N LEU A 8 22.11 11.73 -52.38
CA LEU A 8 21.55 11.56 -53.72
C LEU A 8 22.40 10.62 -54.60
N LEU A 9 23.73 10.76 -54.54
CA LEU A 9 24.71 9.97 -55.29
C LEU A 9 24.92 8.56 -54.70
N ALA A 10 24.95 8.43 -53.37
CA ALA A 10 25.21 7.18 -52.67
C ALA A 10 24.06 6.16 -52.81
N MET A 11 22.83 6.62 -53.07
CA MET A 11 21.67 5.74 -53.27
C MET A 11 21.74 4.98 -54.61
N GLY A 12 21.81 3.64 -54.57
CA GLY A 12 22.12 2.77 -55.71
C GLY A 12 21.07 2.60 -56.81
N PHE A 13 19.93 3.28 -56.75
CA PHE A 13 18.86 3.19 -57.76
C PHE A 13 18.83 4.43 -58.67
N THR A 14 18.67 4.21 -59.98
CA THR A 14 18.77 5.23 -61.04
C THR A 14 17.46 5.38 -61.85
N GLY A 15 17.31 6.48 -62.60
CA GLY A 15 16.12 6.78 -63.40
C GLY A 15 15.22 7.88 -62.82
N LYS A 16 14.30 8.42 -63.64
CA LYS A 16 13.50 9.63 -63.29
C LYS A 16 12.62 9.44 -62.04
N LYS A 17 11.95 8.29 -61.91
CA LYS A 17 11.11 7.97 -60.74
C LYS A 17 11.94 7.81 -59.47
N ALA A 18 13.10 7.14 -59.58
CA ALA A 18 14.04 7.00 -58.47
C ALA A 18 14.56 8.36 -58.03
N LEU A 19 14.91 9.25 -58.97
CA LEU A 19 15.36 10.62 -58.66
C LEU A 19 14.29 11.41 -57.90
N SER A 20 13.04 11.41 -58.36
CA SER A 20 11.93 12.07 -57.65
C SER A 20 11.71 11.54 -56.23
N PHE A 21 11.86 10.22 -56.03
CA PHE A 21 11.75 9.62 -54.71
C PHE A 21 12.90 10.06 -53.79
N LYS A 22 14.15 10.04 -54.26
CA LYS A 22 15.32 10.46 -53.47
C LYS A 22 15.19 11.89 -52.98
N LEU A 23 14.73 12.81 -53.84
CA LEU A 23 14.51 14.21 -53.47
C LEU A 23 13.45 14.36 -52.38
N LYS A 24 12.31 13.68 -52.51
CA LYS A 24 11.24 13.68 -51.48
C LYS A 24 11.71 13.07 -50.16
N TYR A 25 12.51 12.01 -50.21
CA TYR A 25 13.06 11.38 -49.03
C TYR A 25 14.03 12.31 -48.28
N ILE A 26 14.94 12.97 -49.01
CA ILE A 26 15.88 13.94 -48.44
C ILE A 26 15.11 15.11 -47.81
N GLU A 27 14.08 15.62 -48.49
CA GLU A 27 13.24 16.70 -47.97
C GLU A 27 12.53 16.29 -46.66
N ALA A 28 11.88 15.12 -46.63
CA ALA A 28 11.21 14.61 -45.44
C ALA A 28 12.20 14.38 -44.29
N PHE A 29 13.39 13.86 -44.58
CA PHE A 29 14.45 13.68 -43.58
C PHE A 29 14.91 15.03 -43.01
N ASN A 30 15.13 16.03 -43.86
CA ASN A 30 15.52 17.36 -43.43
C ASN A 30 14.45 18.03 -42.56
N GLN A 31 13.16 17.83 -42.89
CA GLN A 31 12.04 18.31 -42.07
C GLN A 31 12.02 17.63 -40.70
N MET A 32 12.20 16.32 -40.64
CA MET A 32 12.29 15.55 -39.40
C MET A 32 13.50 15.96 -38.55
N GLU A 33 14.67 16.13 -39.16
CA GLU A 33 15.86 16.57 -38.43
C GLU A 33 15.67 17.96 -37.81
N ASN A 34 15.07 18.89 -38.57
CA ASN A 34 14.76 20.22 -38.06
C ASN A 34 13.75 20.16 -36.91
N SER A 35 12.68 19.36 -37.02
CA SER A 35 11.69 19.24 -35.94
C SER A 35 12.30 18.65 -34.66
N ILE A 36 13.16 17.65 -34.79
CA ILE A 36 13.89 17.05 -33.65
C ILE A 36 14.83 18.07 -33.01
N LYS A 37 15.58 18.85 -33.79
CA LYS A 37 16.48 19.90 -33.28
C LYS A 37 15.72 21.00 -32.54
N THR A 38 14.55 21.40 -33.02
CA THR A 38 13.69 22.40 -32.37
C THR A 38 13.02 21.85 -31.10
N GLN A 39 12.69 20.55 -31.05
CA GLN A 39 12.10 19.93 -29.86
C GLN A 39 13.13 19.63 -28.76
N LEU A 40 14.38 19.33 -29.13
CA LEU A 40 15.49 19.04 -28.22
C LEU A 40 16.34 20.29 -27.96
N GLU A 41 15.73 21.46 -27.75
CA GLU A 41 16.43 22.60 -27.15
C GLU A 41 16.75 22.28 -25.68
N LEU A 42 17.64 21.29 -25.49
CA LEU A 42 18.32 21.07 -24.25
C LEU A 42 19.08 22.37 -23.97
N PRO A 43 18.87 22.96 -22.78
CA PRO A 43 19.64 24.14 -22.43
C PRO A 43 21.13 23.82 -22.55
N THR A 44 21.85 24.59 -23.35
CA THR A 44 23.30 24.46 -23.54
C THR A 44 24.07 25.36 -22.58
N THR A 45 23.39 26.28 -21.91
CA THR A 45 23.97 27.13 -20.87
C THR A 45 24.11 26.33 -19.57
N PRO A 46 25.20 26.53 -18.80
CA PRO A 46 25.36 25.88 -17.50
C PRO A 46 24.17 26.09 -16.56
N GLN A 47 23.53 27.27 -16.60
CA GLN A 47 22.36 27.58 -15.78
C GLN A 47 21.13 26.78 -16.20
N GLY A 48 20.89 26.64 -17.51
CA GLY A 48 19.74 25.88 -17.98
C GLY A 48 19.92 24.37 -17.77
N ILE A 49 21.15 23.85 -17.91
CA ILE A 49 21.47 22.46 -17.57
C ILE A 49 21.18 22.21 -16.08
N LEU A 50 21.65 23.10 -15.20
CA LEU A 50 21.38 22.99 -13.78
C LEU A 50 19.87 23.01 -13.49
N LYS A 51 19.10 23.91 -14.13
CA LYS A 51 17.64 23.95 -13.98
C LYS A 51 16.96 22.65 -14.42
N LEU A 52 17.38 22.08 -15.54
CA LEU A 52 16.85 20.80 -16.04
C LEU A 52 17.18 19.65 -15.07
N VAL A 53 18.42 19.60 -14.55
CA VAL A 53 18.83 18.61 -13.55
C VAL A 53 18.00 18.78 -12.28
N MET A 54 17.82 20.00 -11.77
CA MET A 54 16.99 20.27 -10.60
C MET A 54 15.54 19.83 -10.82
N GLN A 55 14.94 20.11 -11.98
CA GLN A 55 13.59 19.63 -12.31
C GLN A 55 13.49 18.10 -12.28
N ASN A 56 14.45 17.40 -12.89
CA ASN A 56 14.49 15.94 -12.86
C ASN A 56 14.66 15.39 -11.43
N VAL A 57 15.50 16.05 -10.61
CA VAL A 57 15.68 15.70 -9.20
C VAL A 57 14.40 15.93 -8.40
N ASP A 58 13.73 17.07 -8.59
CA ASP A 58 12.47 17.39 -7.91
C ASP A 58 11.36 16.40 -8.29
N GLU A 59 11.20 16.10 -9.59
CA GLU A 59 10.24 15.09 -10.07
C GLU A 59 10.55 13.69 -9.51
N SER A 60 11.84 13.34 -9.40
CA SER A 60 12.28 12.07 -8.83
C SER A 60 11.99 12.01 -7.34
N ASN A 61 12.26 13.08 -6.59
CA ASN A 61 11.98 13.17 -5.16
C ASN A 61 10.48 13.06 -4.88
N GLN A 62 9.64 13.75 -5.65
CA GLN A 62 8.18 13.65 -5.54
C GLN A 62 7.70 12.21 -5.77
N LYS A 63 8.22 11.53 -6.79
CA LYS A 63 7.89 10.12 -7.06
C LYS A 63 8.36 9.19 -5.94
N VAL A 64 9.56 9.42 -5.39
CA VAL A 64 10.08 8.64 -4.26
C VAL A 64 9.21 8.82 -3.02
N GLU A 65 8.76 10.04 -2.74
CA GLU A 65 7.85 10.33 -1.62
C GLU A 65 6.49 9.64 -1.81
N GLU A 66 5.90 9.72 -3.01
CA GLU A 66 4.66 9.03 -3.34
C GLU A 66 4.81 7.51 -3.20
N LEU A 67 5.92 6.94 -3.68
CA LEU A 67 6.21 5.52 -3.51
C LEU A 67 6.36 5.14 -2.02
N GLY A 68 6.99 5.98 -1.22
CA GLY A 68 7.11 5.78 0.23
C GLY A 68 5.74 5.69 0.90
N THR A 69 4.83 6.63 0.61
CA THR A 69 3.47 6.61 1.17
C THR A 69 2.68 5.37 0.77
N ARG A 70 2.76 4.95 -0.51
CA ARG A 70 2.11 3.72 -0.99
C ARG A 70 2.69 2.47 -0.34
N LEU A 71 4.01 2.42 -0.15
CA LEU A 71 4.68 1.30 0.51
C LEU A 71 4.18 1.16 1.95
N THR A 72 4.12 2.26 2.69
CA THR A 72 3.60 2.26 4.06
C THR A 72 2.14 1.78 4.12
N ASP A 73 1.28 2.22 3.20
CA ASP A 73 -0.11 1.76 3.16
C ASP A 73 -0.23 0.25 2.87
N LEU A 74 0.59 -0.27 1.94
CA LEU A 74 0.63 -1.70 1.62
C LEU A 74 1.10 -2.55 2.81
N GLU A 75 2.18 -2.13 3.47
CA GLU A 75 2.71 -2.81 4.66
C GLU A 75 1.65 -2.85 5.77
N LEU A 76 0.99 -1.71 6.03
CA LEU A 76 -0.01 -1.58 7.09
C LEU A 76 -1.35 -2.28 6.79
N ASN A 77 -1.70 -2.47 5.51
CA ASN A 77 -2.92 -3.16 5.07
C ASN A 77 -2.72 -4.65 4.79
N THR A 78 -1.51 -5.18 5.03
CA THR A 78 -1.23 -6.61 4.93
C THR A 78 -1.93 -7.38 6.06
N PRO A 79 -2.48 -8.59 5.82
CA PRO A 79 -3.04 -9.42 6.88
C PRO A 79 -2.04 -9.64 8.01
N VAL A 80 -2.52 -9.66 9.25
CA VAL A 80 -1.65 -9.93 10.40
C VAL A 80 -0.90 -11.24 10.20
N ALA A 81 0.42 -11.22 10.42
CA ALA A 81 1.25 -12.42 10.31
C ALA A 81 0.71 -13.57 11.20
N PRO A 82 0.86 -14.84 10.79
CA PRO A 82 0.33 -15.97 11.56
C PRO A 82 0.79 -16.01 13.02
N GLY A 83 2.04 -15.60 13.29
CA GLY A 83 2.60 -15.51 14.65
C GLY A 83 1.85 -14.50 15.53
N ASP A 84 1.57 -13.32 14.98
CA ASP A 84 0.89 -12.22 15.65
C ASP A 84 -0.60 -12.50 15.87
N TYR A 85 -1.25 -13.12 14.88
CA TYR A 85 -2.62 -13.61 15.04
C TYR A 85 -2.72 -14.63 16.18
N ASN A 86 -1.77 -15.57 16.24
CA ASN A 86 -1.69 -16.56 17.31
C ASN A 86 -1.38 -15.93 18.67
N TYR A 87 -0.57 -14.88 18.71
CA TYR A 87 -0.34 -14.10 19.92
C TYR A 87 -1.64 -13.45 20.42
N ILE A 88 -2.39 -12.76 19.56
CA ILE A 88 -3.69 -12.17 19.90
C ILE A 88 -4.64 -13.23 20.49
N SER A 89 -4.74 -14.40 19.84
CA SER A 89 -5.62 -15.47 20.30
C SER A 89 -5.24 -16.00 21.70
N ARG A 90 -3.94 -16.21 21.93
CA ARG A 90 -3.40 -16.62 23.24
C ARG A 90 -3.63 -15.54 24.29
N ARG A 91 -3.39 -14.27 23.97
CA ARG A 91 -3.53 -13.14 24.90
C ARG A 91 -4.99 -12.94 25.31
N ILE A 92 -5.95 -13.04 24.37
CA ILE A 92 -7.39 -13.05 24.69
C ILE A 92 -7.71 -14.15 25.72
N SER A 93 -7.23 -15.36 25.46
CA SER A 93 -7.48 -16.51 26.34
C SER A 93 -6.83 -16.35 27.72
N GLN A 94 -5.69 -15.67 27.79
CA GLN A 94 -5.05 -15.32 29.05
C GLN A 94 -5.85 -14.24 29.79
N ARG A 95 -6.24 -13.16 29.13
CA ARG A 95 -6.99 -12.06 29.73
C ARG A 95 -8.34 -12.53 30.28
N VAL A 96 -9.07 -13.35 29.53
CA VAL A 96 -10.35 -13.92 30.01
C VAL A 96 -10.14 -14.76 31.27
N ARG A 97 -9.03 -15.51 31.37
CA ARG A 97 -8.70 -16.25 32.59
C ARG A 97 -8.34 -15.32 33.76
N GLU A 98 -7.55 -14.28 33.52
CA GLU A 98 -7.17 -13.30 34.54
C GLU A 98 -8.41 -12.62 35.14
N VAL A 99 -9.28 -12.09 34.28
CA VAL A 99 -10.55 -11.45 34.68
C VAL A 99 -11.51 -12.46 35.30
N GLY A 100 -11.55 -13.68 34.76
CA GLY A 100 -12.43 -14.75 35.23
C GLY A 100 -12.20 -15.13 36.69
N ARG A 101 -10.97 -15.00 37.21
CA ARG A 101 -10.66 -15.25 38.63
C ARG A 101 -11.49 -14.39 39.58
N GLY A 102 -11.90 -13.19 39.16
CA GLY A 102 -12.76 -12.31 39.96
C GLY A 102 -14.20 -12.81 40.13
N TYR A 103 -14.62 -13.82 39.36
CA TYR A 103 -15.94 -14.43 39.44
C TYR A 103 -15.94 -15.82 40.10
N GLY A 104 -14.78 -16.30 40.57
CA GLY A 104 -14.64 -17.66 41.09
C GLY A 104 -14.65 -18.73 39.97
N GLU A 105 -15.22 -19.89 40.26
CA GLU A 105 -15.30 -20.99 39.30
C GLU A 105 -16.37 -20.73 38.24
N LEU A 106 -15.92 -20.32 37.05
CA LEU A 106 -16.81 -20.10 35.91
C LEU A 106 -17.11 -21.40 35.17
N THR A 107 -18.38 -21.64 34.85
CA THR A 107 -18.81 -22.69 33.91
C THR A 107 -18.37 -22.40 32.47
N GLN A 108 -18.44 -23.40 31.59
CA GLN A 108 -18.12 -23.23 30.17
C GLN A 108 -19.01 -22.16 29.50
N LYS A 109 -20.31 -22.13 29.85
CA LYS A 109 -21.27 -21.16 29.32
C LYS A 109 -20.91 -19.73 29.73
N GLN A 110 -20.60 -19.51 31.01
CA GLN A 110 -20.19 -18.20 31.52
C GLN A 110 -18.86 -17.73 30.90
N ARG A 111 -17.87 -18.61 30.77
CA ARG A 111 -16.61 -18.29 30.05
C ARG A 111 -16.90 -17.91 28.60
N GLY A 112 -17.84 -18.60 27.96
CA GLY A 112 -18.31 -18.30 26.61
C GLY A 112 -18.78 -16.85 26.44
N GLU A 113 -19.51 -16.30 27.42
CA GLU A 113 -19.95 -14.90 27.37
C GLU A 113 -18.79 -13.90 27.48
N LEU A 114 -17.80 -14.18 28.33
CA LEU A 114 -16.57 -13.37 28.42
C LEU A 114 -15.80 -13.38 27.09
N PHE A 115 -15.66 -14.55 26.47
CA PHE A 115 -15.04 -14.67 25.16
C PHE A 115 -15.82 -13.92 24.08
N LYS A 116 -17.16 -13.99 24.08
CA LYS A 116 -17.99 -13.25 23.12
C LYS A 116 -17.76 -11.74 23.26
N ASP A 117 -17.78 -11.22 24.48
CA ASP A 117 -17.62 -9.79 24.76
C ASP A 117 -16.27 -9.25 24.27
N ILE A 118 -15.14 -9.86 24.68
CA ILE A 118 -13.81 -9.42 24.27
C ILE A 118 -13.61 -9.54 22.75
N ASN A 119 -14.10 -10.61 22.11
CA ASN A 119 -13.97 -10.79 20.67
C ASN A 119 -14.83 -9.79 19.88
N GLN A 120 -15.99 -9.41 20.41
CA GLN A 120 -16.78 -8.31 19.81
C GLN A 120 -16.06 -6.98 19.97
N GLY A 121 -15.44 -6.72 21.13
CA GLY A 121 -14.62 -5.53 21.36
C GLY A 121 -13.46 -5.42 20.36
N VAL A 122 -12.67 -6.47 20.19
CA VAL A 122 -11.57 -6.52 19.19
C VAL A 122 -12.07 -6.18 17.79
N LYS A 123 -13.22 -6.73 17.39
CA LYS A 123 -13.83 -6.44 16.08
C LYS A 123 -14.27 -5.00 15.93
N ARG A 124 -14.84 -4.40 16.98
CA ARG A 124 -15.26 -2.98 16.99
C ARG A 124 -14.05 -2.05 16.90
N ILE A 125 -13.01 -2.30 17.70
CA ILE A 125 -11.78 -1.50 17.70
C ILE A 125 -11.11 -1.51 16.32
N ALA A 126 -11.06 -2.67 15.68
CA ALA A 126 -10.45 -2.81 14.36
C ALA A 126 -11.40 -2.50 13.18
N GLY A 127 -12.69 -2.26 13.42
CA GLY A 127 -13.67 -2.03 12.35
C GLY A 127 -13.86 -3.22 11.39
N VAL A 128 -13.70 -4.46 11.86
CA VAL A 128 -13.74 -5.68 11.03
C VAL A 128 -14.88 -6.63 11.40
N GLY A 129 -15.35 -7.40 10.41
CA GLY A 129 -16.38 -8.43 10.63
C GLY A 129 -15.85 -9.69 11.33
N SER A 130 -14.57 -10.01 11.12
CA SER A 130 -13.90 -11.18 11.70
C SER A 130 -12.46 -10.87 12.09
N ARG A 131 -11.94 -11.55 13.12
CA ARG A 131 -10.52 -11.46 13.50
C ARG A 131 -9.57 -11.91 12.39
N SER A 132 -10.02 -12.80 11.49
CA SER A 132 -9.23 -13.20 10.32
C SER A 132 -8.98 -12.06 9.33
N GLN A 133 -9.72 -10.96 9.44
CA GLN A 133 -9.57 -9.76 8.60
C GLN A 133 -8.67 -8.70 9.23
N LEU A 134 -8.05 -8.97 10.40
CA LEU A 134 -7.11 -8.03 11.02
C LEU A 134 -5.92 -7.78 10.09
N ARG A 135 -5.45 -6.54 10.10
CA ARG A 135 -4.30 -6.04 9.36
C ARG A 135 -3.24 -5.54 10.33
N GLU A 136 -2.00 -5.41 9.88
CA GLU A 136 -0.87 -4.95 10.71
C GLU A 136 -1.16 -3.61 11.40
N ARG A 137 -1.82 -2.65 10.72
CA ARG A 137 -2.26 -1.39 11.34
C ARG A 137 -3.12 -1.53 12.60
N HIS A 138 -3.85 -2.64 12.74
CA HIS A 138 -4.73 -2.87 13.89
C HIS A 138 -3.99 -3.47 15.07
N TYR A 139 -2.81 -4.09 14.85
CA TYR A 139 -2.16 -4.97 15.80
C TYR A 139 -1.96 -4.31 17.16
N LYS A 140 -1.30 -3.14 17.16
CA LYS A 140 -0.98 -2.40 18.40
C LYS A 140 -2.24 -2.05 19.20
N ALA A 141 -3.23 -1.42 18.55
CA ALA A 141 -4.48 -1.02 19.19
C ALA A 141 -5.29 -2.22 19.72
N VAL A 142 -5.29 -3.35 19.00
CA VAL A 142 -5.95 -4.57 19.44
C VAL A 142 -5.26 -5.18 20.66
N VAL A 143 -3.93 -5.22 20.69
CA VAL A 143 -3.17 -5.76 21.83
C VAL A 143 -3.36 -4.89 23.07
N GLU A 144 -3.28 -3.56 22.93
CA GLU A 144 -3.57 -2.61 24.01
C GLU A 144 -4.99 -2.81 24.55
N PHE A 145 -5.99 -2.87 23.67
CA PHE A 145 -7.38 -3.15 24.06
C PHE A 145 -7.50 -4.47 24.85
N ILE A 146 -6.86 -5.55 24.41
CA ILE A 146 -6.93 -6.85 25.10
C ILE A 146 -6.30 -6.76 26.49
N ASN A 147 -5.21 -6.00 26.66
CA ASN A 147 -4.56 -5.84 27.96
C ASN A 147 -5.46 -5.12 28.96
N ASP A 148 -6.15 -4.09 28.50
CA ASP A 148 -6.96 -3.22 29.35
C ASP A 148 -8.43 -3.65 29.42
N TRP A 149 -8.82 -4.68 28.66
CA TRP A 149 -10.21 -5.11 28.56
C TRP A 149 -10.78 -5.51 29.93
N GLU A 150 -11.97 -5.00 30.20
CA GLU A 150 -12.89 -5.50 31.20
C GLU A 150 -14.23 -5.88 30.56
N PRO A 151 -14.96 -6.88 31.10
CA PRO A 151 -16.25 -7.26 30.56
C PRO A 151 -17.25 -6.10 30.66
N SER A 152 -18.09 -5.94 29.64
CA SER A 152 -19.17 -4.96 29.70
C SER A 152 -20.12 -5.23 30.88
N THR A 153 -20.78 -4.18 31.39
CA THR A 153 -21.76 -4.31 32.48
C THR A 153 -22.83 -5.36 32.17
N ALA A 154 -23.28 -5.44 30.91
CA ALA A 154 -24.22 -6.45 30.46
C ALA A 154 -23.66 -7.87 30.62
N THR A 155 -22.42 -8.11 30.19
CA THR A 155 -21.74 -9.40 30.35
C THR A 155 -21.52 -9.75 31.82
N LYS A 156 -21.14 -8.78 32.66
CA LYS A 156 -20.99 -8.98 34.11
C LYS A 156 -22.33 -9.46 34.73
N THR A 157 -23.45 -8.84 34.34
CA THR A 157 -24.79 -9.22 34.81
C THR A 157 -25.20 -10.61 34.33
N LEU A 158 -25.01 -10.92 33.04
CA LEU A 158 -25.34 -12.23 32.47
C LEU A 158 -24.58 -13.37 33.15
N VAL A 159 -23.27 -13.19 33.37
CA VAL A 159 -22.45 -14.19 34.05
C VAL A 159 -22.94 -14.47 35.47
N ARG A 160 -23.37 -13.43 36.20
CA ARG A 160 -23.92 -13.55 37.55
C ARG A 160 -25.28 -14.24 37.57
N GLN A 161 -26.19 -13.89 36.66
CA GLN A 161 -27.50 -14.54 36.56
C GLN A 161 -27.37 -16.04 36.32
N MET A 162 -26.45 -16.46 35.44
CA MET A 162 -26.19 -17.88 35.19
C MET A 162 -25.62 -18.62 36.41
N ALA A 163 -25.00 -17.93 37.36
CA ALA A 163 -24.55 -18.57 38.60
C ALA A 163 -25.74 -18.87 39.53
N LEU A 164 -26.69 -17.94 39.64
CA LEU A 164 -27.89 -18.09 40.48
C LEU A 164 -28.83 -19.20 39.98
N GLU A 165 -28.92 -19.39 38.66
CA GLU A 165 -29.71 -20.48 38.05
C GLU A 165 -29.15 -21.89 38.33
N LEU A 166 -27.91 -22.01 38.81
CA LEU A 166 -27.29 -23.30 39.12
C LEU A 166 -27.42 -23.68 40.61
N GLU A 167 -27.82 -22.73 41.46
CA GLU A 167 -27.95 -22.91 42.91
C GLU A 167 -29.41 -23.18 43.36
N GLY A 168 -30.40 -22.99 42.48
CA GLY A 168 -31.83 -23.21 42.75
C GLY A 168 -32.39 -24.44 42.05
#